data_AF-A0A7J3U7S8-F1
#
_entry.id   AF-A0A7J3U7S8-F1
#
_cell.length_a   1.000
_cell.length_b   1.000
_cell.length_c   1.000
_cell.angle_alpha   90.00
_cell.angle_beta   90.00
_cell.angle_gamma   90.00
#
_symmetry.space_group_name_H-M   'P 1'
#
loop_
_entity.id
_entity.type
_entity.pdbx_description
1 polymer ?
#
loop_
_entity_poly.entity_id
_entity_poly.type
_entity_poly.pdbx_seq_one_letter_code
_entity_poly.pdbx_strand_id
1 'polypeptide(L)' 'MSTGGTMAKAVNEMKKQGAKKVYVACTHGLFVGNAAEKLGSANEILATDTIITGFSKIKVAPVIAPVLKKQLLE' A
#
# COMPACT_ATOMS: atom_id res chain seq x y z
N MET A 1 -6.20 -1.47 -0.06
CA MET A 1 -6.34 -1.83 1.35
C MET A 1 -7.45 -0.99 1.99
N SER A 2 -8.51 -1.64 2.46
CA SER A 2 -9.65 -1.00 3.15
C SER A 2 -9.42 -0.99 4.67
N THR A 3 -10.00 -1.93 5.42
CA THR A 3 -9.96 -1.97 6.90
C THR A 3 -8.65 -2.49 7.52
N GLY A 4 -7.69 -2.94 6.71
CA GLY A 4 -6.37 -3.41 7.13
C GLY A 4 -6.31 -4.78 7.83
N GLY A 5 -7.46 -5.41 8.14
CA GLY A 5 -7.51 -6.62 8.98
C GLY A 5 -6.73 -7.83 8.45
N THR A 6 -6.86 -8.13 7.15
CA THR A 6 -6.12 -9.25 6.52
C THR A 6 -4.61 -9.02 6.56
N MET A 7 -4.17 -7.81 6.23
CA MET A 7 -2.74 -7.47 6.23
C MET A 7 -2.18 -7.47 7.65
N ALA A 8 -2.93 -6.99 8.65
CA ALA A 8 -2.50 -7.03 10.05
C ALA A 8 -2.26 -8.46 10.55
N LYS A 9 -3.16 -9.40 10.22
CA LYS A 9 -2.96 -10.83 10.53
C LYS A 9 -1.70 -11.37 9.87
N ALA A 10 -1.49 -11.08 8.59
CA ALA A 10 -0.32 -11.54 7.84
C ALA A 10 0.99 -10.96 8.40
N VAL A 11 1.04 -9.66 8.72
CA VAL A 11 2.20 -9.01 9.32
C VAL A 11 2.55 -9.64 10.67
N ASN A 12 1.54 -9.83 11.53
CA ASN A 12 1.73 -10.44 12.84
C ASN A 12 2.26 -11.88 12.73
N GLU A 13 1.74 -12.65 11.77
CA GLU A 13 2.19 -14.02 11.54
C GLU A 13 3.63 -14.07 11.02
N MET A 14 3.98 -13.22 10.04
CA MET A 14 5.36 -13.09 9.57
C MET A 14 6.33 -12.71 10.70
N LYS A 15 5.93 -11.79 11.59
CA LYS A 15 6.74 -11.40 12.76
C LYS A 15 6.93 -12.56 13.74
N LYS A 16 5.88 -13.34 14.03
CA LYS A 16 5.97 -14.54 14.88
C LYS A 16 6.94 -15.58 14.32
N GLN A 17 7.01 -15.71 12.99
CA GLN A 17 7.92 -16.61 12.30
C GLN A 17 9.36 -16.08 12.21
N GLY A 18 9.67 -14.94 12.85
CA GLY A 18 11.02 -14.40 12.94
C GLY A 18 11.39 -13.41 11.84
N ALA A 19 10.43 -12.89 11.06
CA ALA A 19 10.72 -11.85 10.07
C ALA A 19 11.30 -10.59 10.73
N LYS A 20 12.55 -10.26 10.43
CA LYS A 20 13.22 -9.05 10.95
C LYS A 20 12.50 -7.78 10.52
N LYS A 21 12.10 -7.70 9.25
CA LYS A 21 11.36 -6.57 8.68
C LYS A 21 10.17 -7.04 7.86
N VAL A 22 9.04 -6.32 7.97
CA VAL A 22 7.83 -6.56 7.18
C VAL A 22 7.35 -5.21 6.63
N TYR A 23 7.21 -5.13 5.32
CA TYR A 23 6.73 -3.93 4.62
C TYR A 23 5.35 -4.23 4.02
N VAL A 24 4.42 -3.28 4.11
CA VAL A 24 3.07 -3.42 3.58
C VAL A 24 2.91 -2.46 2.41
N ALA A 25 2.64 -2.99 1.21
CA ALA A 25 2.37 -2.19 0.03
C ALA A 25 0.95 -2.42 -0.49
N CYS A 26 0.30 -1.38 -1.01
CA CYS A 26 -0.95 -1.54 -1.74
C CYS A 26 -1.12 -0.48 -2.84
N THR A 27 -1.84 -0.84 -3.91
CA THR A 27 -2.20 0.13 -4.95
C THR A 27 -3.14 1.18 -4.38
N HIS A 28 -4.35 0.78 -3.98
CA HIS A 28 -5.38 1.69 -3.49
C HIS A 28 -5.43 1.70 -1.96
N GLY A 29 -4.80 2.67 -1.32
CA GLY A 29 -4.79 2.81 0.14
C GLY A 29 -5.99 3.62 0.66
N LEU A 30 -7.11 2.96 0.99
CA LEU A 30 -8.29 3.64 1.55
C LEU A 30 -8.20 3.84 3.08
N PHE A 31 -7.55 2.90 3.78
CA PHE A 31 -7.26 2.98 5.23
C PHE A 31 -8.47 3.33 6.12
N VAL A 32 -9.58 2.60 5.98
CA VAL A 32 -10.83 2.88 6.72
C VAL A 32 -10.67 2.64 8.22
N GLY A 33 -11.14 3.61 9.03
CA GLY A 33 -11.10 3.54 10.50
C GLY A 33 -9.66 3.46 11.00
N ASN A 34 -9.37 2.51 11.87
CA ASN A 34 -8.04 2.30 12.45
C ASN A 34 -7.13 1.35 11.62
N ALA A 35 -7.29 1.33 10.30
CA ALA A 35 -6.54 0.40 9.43
C ALA A 35 -5.01 0.57 9.53
N ALA A 36 -4.52 1.81 9.62
CA ALA A 36 -3.09 2.08 9.75
C ALA A 36 -2.55 1.64 11.12
N GLU A 37 -3.29 1.89 12.20
CA GLU A 37 -2.92 1.49 13.56
C GLU A 37 -2.81 -0.04 13.69
N LYS A 38 -3.74 -0.78 13.07
CA LYS A 38 -3.70 -2.26 13.02
C LYS A 38 -2.41 -2.82 12.41
N LEU A 39 -1.72 -2.03 11.60
CA LEU A 39 -0.46 -2.39 10.94
C LEU A 39 0.77 -1.86 11.68
N GLY A 40 0.64 -1.44 12.95
CA GLY A 40 1.74 -0.89 13.75
C GLY A 40 2.92 -1.84 13.97
N SER A 41 2.75 -3.15 13.77
CA SER A 41 3.85 -4.13 13.79
C SER A 41 4.65 -4.20 12.48
N ALA A 42 4.15 -3.59 11.39
CA ALA A 42 4.88 -3.45 10.15
C ALA A 42 5.96 -2.38 10.30
N ASN A 43 7.06 -2.54 9.56
CA ASN A 43 8.14 -1.57 9.53
C ASN A 43 7.74 -0.31 8.74
N GLU A 44 6.93 -0.49 7.70
CA GLU A 44 6.47 0.63 6.88
C GLU A 44 5.23 0.24 6.08
N ILE A 45 4.40 1.25 5.80
CA ILE A 45 3.25 1.17 4.93
C ILE A 45 3.52 2.06 3.71
N LEU A 46 3.38 1.49 2.53
CA LEU A 46 3.51 2.17 1.25
C LEU A 46 2.21 2.03 0.46
N ALA A 47 1.70 3.14 -0.04
CA ALA A 47 0.61 3.16 -0.98
C ALA A 47 1.03 3.91 -2.26
N THR A 48 0.32 3.63 -3.34
CA THR A 48 0.40 4.51 -4.50
C THR A 48 -0.36 5.80 -4.27
N ASP A 49 -0.17 6.78 -5.14
CA ASP A 49 -0.93 8.02 -5.17
C ASP A 49 -2.25 7.93 -5.97
N THR A 50 -2.76 6.71 -6.25
CA THR A 50 -4.12 6.54 -6.80
C THR A 50 -5.21 7.01 -5.85
N ILE A 51 -4.95 6.96 -4.54
CA ILE A 51 -5.73 7.62 -3.50
C ILE A 51 -4.73 8.38 -2.64
N ILE A 52 -4.87 9.70 -2.55
CA ILE A 52 -3.93 10.56 -1.84
C ILE A 52 -4.10 10.40 -0.33
N THR A 53 -3.03 9.99 0.33
CA THR A 53 -2.96 9.77 1.79
C THR A 53 -1.55 10.08 2.30
N GLY A 54 -1.35 10.06 3.62
CA GLY A 54 -0.01 10.15 4.22
C GLY A 54 0.93 8.98 3.87
N PHE A 55 0.40 7.90 3.27
CA PHE A 55 1.18 6.72 2.87
C PHE A 55 1.49 6.68 1.36
N SER A 56 1.06 7.69 0.58
CA SER A 56 1.22 7.74 -0.88
C SER A 56 2.67 8.05 -1.28
N LYS A 57 3.53 7.04 -1.18
CA LYS A 57 4.98 7.12 -1.46
C LYS A 57 5.35 6.72 -2.89
N ILE A 58 4.43 6.07 -3.61
CA ILE A 58 4.68 5.50 -4.94
C ILE A 58 3.84 6.25 -5.98
N LYS A 59 4.47 6.80 -7.01
CA LYS A 59 3.78 7.51 -8.10
C LYS A 59 3.30 6.54 -9.18
N VAL A 60 2.02 6.57 -9.56
CA VAL A 60 1.51 5.78 -10.69
C VAL A 60 1.69 6.45 -12.05
N ALA A 61 1.95 7.76 -12.07
CA ALA A 61 2.09 8.51 -13.32
C ALA A 61 3.07 7.89 -14.34
N PRO A 62 4.26 7.37 -13.96
CA PRO A 62 5.17 6.72 -14.90
C PRO A 62 4.59 5.47 -15.57
N VAL A 63 3.64 4.79 -14.92
CA VAL A 63 2.99 3.57 -15.45
C VAL A 63 1.79 3.94 -16.34
N ILE A 64 1.05 5.00 -15.99
CA ILE A 64 -0.15 5.41 -16.73
C ILE A 64 0.20 6.24 -17.98
N ALA A 65 1.20 7.13 -17.88
CA ALA A 65 1.53 8.08 -18.94
C ALA A 65 1.85 7.42 -20.30
N PRO A 66 2.59 6.30 -20.40
CA PRO A 66 2.82 5.63 -21.68
C PRO A 66 1.54 5.12 -22.33
N VAL A 67 0.61 4.58 -21.53
CA VAL A 67 -0.67 4.05 -22.02
C VAL A 67 -1.55 5.20 -22.54
N LEU A 68 -1.63 6.31 -21.79
CA LEU A 68 -2.35 7.49 -22.24
C LEU A 68 -1.76 8.08 -23.53
N LYS A 69 -0.42 8.18 -23.63
CA LYS A 69 0.24 8.62 -24.86
C LYS A 69 -0.13 7.73 -26.04
N LYS A 70 -0.09 6.41 -25.85
CA LYS A 70 -0.48 5.45 -26.88
C LYS A 70 -1.92 5.66 -27.33
N GLN A 71 -2.87 5.79 -26.39
CA GLN A 71 -4.30 5.90 -26.70
C GLN A 71 -4.72 7.26 -27.28
N LEU A 72 -3.95 8.32 -27.03
CA LEU A 72 -4.30 9.68 -27.44
C LEU A 72 -3.53 10.14 -28.70
N LEU A 73 -2.41 9.49 -29.03
CA LEU A 73 -1.51 9.90 -30.12
C LEU A 73 -1.37 8.85 -31.23
N GLU A 74 -1.83 7.61 -31.01
CA GLU A 74 -2.00 6.58 -32.04
C GLU A 74 -3.49 6.38 -32.33
#